data_AF-A0A539DHT6-F1
#
_entry.id   AF-A0A539DHT6-F1
#
_cell.length_a   1.000
_cell.length_b   1.000
_cell.length_c   1.000
_cell.angle_alpha   90.00
_cell.angle_beta   90.00
_cell.angle_gamma   90.00
#
_symmetry.space_group_name_H-M   'P 1'
#
loop_
_entity.id
_entity.type
_entity.pdbx_description
1 polymer ?
#
loop_
_entity_poly.entity_id
_entity_poly.type
_entity_poly.pdbx_seq_one_letter_code
_entity_poly.pdbx_strand_id
1 'polypeptide(L)' 'MADAIETGRVDDVLEWETRAPAALQNHPTPEHVLPLFVAMGAGGPSRRRIHRSMDHGVLSMDAYAFASD' A
#
# COMPACT_ATOMS: atom_id res chain seq x y z
N MET A 1 -1.90 -4.18 4.98
CA MET A 1 -1.16 -3.28 4.07
C MET A 1 -0.80 -1.96 4.75
N ALA A 2 -1.76 -1.12 5.15
CA ALA A 2 -1.49 0.21 5.74
C ALA A 2 -0.43 0.20 6.85
N ASP A 3 -0.58 -0.66 7.84
CA ASP A 3 0.39 -0.79 8.94
C ASP A 3 1.81 -1.17 8.45
N ALA A 4 1.93 -2.08 7.47
CA ALA A 4 3.22 -2.45 6.89
C ALA A 4 3.88 -1.26 6.16
N ILE A 5 3.10 -0.42 5.48
CA ILE A 5 3.60 0.80 4.84
C ILE A 5 4.06 1.81 5.90
N GLU A 6 3.21 2.12 6.88
CA GLU A 6 3.47 3.12 7.93
C GLU A 6 4.65 2.73 8.83
N THR A 7 4.90 1.43 9.03
CA THR A 7 6.01 0.90 9.85
C THR A 7 7.24 0.48 9.04
N GLY A 8 7.24 0.66 7.73
CA GLY A 8 8.39 0.38 6.87
C GLY A 8 8.71 -1.11 6.70
N ARG A 9 7.73 -2.01 6.91
CA ARG A 9 7.86 -3.45 6.62
C ARG A 9 7.74 -3.70 5.12
N VAL A 10 8.76 -3.29 4.36
CA VAL A 10 8.74 -3.28 2.89
C VAL A 10 8.49 -4.67 2.30
N ASP A 11 9.10 -5.72 2.85
CA ASP A 11 8.90 -7.09 2.35
C ASP A 11 7.43 -7.55 2.47
N ASP A 12 6.72 -7.11 3.52
CA ASP A 12 5.29 -7.41 3.67
C ASP A 12 4.41 -6.71 2.62
N VAL A 13 4.88 -5.57 2.11
CA VAL A 13 4.21 -4.81 1.06
C VAL A 13 4.53 -5.40 -0.32
N LEU A 14 5.77 -5.81 -0.56
CA LEU A 14 6.18 -6.44 -1.83
C LEU A 14 5.61 -7.85 -1.99
N GLU A 15 5.54 -8.63 -0.90
CA GLU A 15 4.95 -9.98 -0.87
C GLU A 15 3.46 -9.98 -0.48
N TRP A 16 2.74 -8.92 -0.83
CA TRP A 16 1.35 -8.73 -0.42
C TRP A 16 0.42 -9.87 -0.81
N GLU A 17 0.66 -10.52 -1.95
CA GLU A 17 -0.17 -11.61 -2.47
C GLU A 17 -0.26 -12.79 -1.50
N THR A 18 0.83 -13.06 -0.76
CA THR A 18 0.93 -14.19 0.17
C THR A 18 0.78 -13.77 1.63
N ARG A 19 1.17 -12.54 1.97
CA ARG A 19 1.19 -12.05 3.37
C ARG A 19 -0.04 -11.26 3.77
N ALA A 20 -0.77 -10.65 2.82
CA ALA A 20 -1.97 -9.90 3.15
C ALA A 20 -3.21 -10.82 3.26
N PRO A 21 -4.09 -10.59 4.24
CA PRO A 21 -5.33 -11.36 4.34
C PRO A 21 -6.23 -11.09 3.13
N ALA A 22 -6.77 -12.17 2.54
CA ALA A 22 -7.67 -12.12 1.39
C ALA A 22 -7.11 -11.32 0.19
N ALA A 23 -5.79 -11.32 0.00
CA ALA A 23 -5.09 -10.53 -1.02
C ALA A 23 -5.72 -10.69 -2.42
N LEU A 24 -5.78 -11.92 -2.94
CA LEU A 24 -6.30 -12.21 -4.27
C LEU A 24 -7.82 -12.10 -4.39
N GLN A 25 -8.55 -12.08 -3.26
CA GLN A 25 -9.98 -11.77 -3.27
C GLN A 25 -10.21 -10.27 -3.46
N ASN A 26 -9.40 -9.43 -2.79
CA ASN A 26 -9.49 -7.98 -2.87
C ASN A 26 -8.83 -7.42 -4.14
N HIS A 27 -7.78 -8.08 -4.63
CA HIS A 27 -7.02 -7.73 -5.82
C HIS A 27 -6.70 -8.99 -6.62
N PRO A 28 -7.63 -9.46 -7.50
CA PRO A 28 -7.41 -10.65 -8.33
C PRO A 28 -6.20 -10.54 -9.25
N THR A 29 -5.82 -9.32 -9.59
CA THR A 29 -4.66 -8.95 -10.38
C THR A 29 -3.94 -7.77 -9.70
N PRO A 30 -2.65 -7.54 -9.98
CA PRO A 30 -1.83 -6.63 -9.18
C PRO A 30 -1.94 -5.15 -9.59
N GLU A 31 -2.68 -4.80 -10.65
CA GLU A 31 -2.70 -3.48 -11.30
C GLU A 31 -2.97 -2.32 -10.34
N HIS A 32 -3.80 -2.52 -9.32
CA HIS A 32 -4.10 -1.49 -8.34
C HIS A 32 -3.03 -1.35 -7.25
N VAL A 33 -2.20 -2.38 -7.06
CA VAL A 33 -1.10 -2.38 -6.08
C VAL A 33 0.20 -1.86 -6.71
N LEU A 34 0.49 -2.20 -7.98
CA LEU A 34 1.75 -1.84 -8.64
C LEU A 34 2.11 -0.34 -8.58
N PRO A 35 1.18 0.64 -8.71
CA PRO A 35 1.51 2.06 -8.59
C PRO A 35 2.10 2.44 -7.23
N LEU A 36 1.69 1.75 -6.16
CA LEU A 36 2.24 1.96 -4.82
C LEU A 36 3.73 1.64 -4.78
N PHE A 37 4.17 0.58 -5.45
CA PHE A 37 5.58 0.18 -5.47
C PHE A 37 6.46 1.20 -6.19
N VAL A 38 5.94 1.80 -7.28
CA VAL A 38 6.64 2.89 -7.98
C VAL A 38 6.84 4.08 -7.06
N ALA A 39 5.79 4.52 -6.37
CA ALA A 39 5.87 5.65 -5.45
C ALA A 39 6.78 5.37 -4.24
N MET A 40 6.69 4.16 -3.67
CA MET A 40 7.55 3.71 -2.57
C MET A 40 9.03 3.63 -2.96
N GLY A 41 9.34 3.16 -4.17
CA GLY A 41 10.71 3.01 -4.65
C GLY A 41 11.33 4.31 -5.13
N ALA A 42 10.53 5.24 -5.65
CA ALA A 42 11.00 6.56 -6.11
C ALA A 42 11.12 7.58 -4.96
N GLY A 43 10.32 7.42 -3.90
CA GLY A 43 10.37 8.26 -2.72
C GLY A 43 11.52 7.89 -1.77
N GLY A 44 11.60 8.62 -0.66
CA GLY A 44 12.57 8.35 0.40
C GLY A 44 11.99 7.52 1.56
N PRO A 45 12.73 7.39 2.68
CA PRO A 45 12.36 6.52 3.79
C PRO A 45 11.14 7.03 4.57
N SER A 46 10.73 8.29 4.41
CA SER A 46 9.53 8.83 5.03
C SER A 46 8.29 8.23 4.38
N ARG A 47 7.38 7.70 5.21
CA ARG A 47 6.15 7.02 4.79
C ARG A 47 5.01 7.52 5.66
N ARG A 48 4.02 8.17 5.06
CA ARG A 48 2.87 8.69 5.82
C ARG A 48 1.59 8.51 5.04
N ARG A 49 0.56 7.95 5.68
CA ARG A 49 -0.79 8.01 5.15
C ARG A 49 -1.34 9.42 5.34
N ILE A 50 -1.72 10.05 4.25
CA ILE A 50 -2.21 11.44 4.20
C ILE A 50 -3.74 11.52 4.06
N HIS A 51 -4.38 10.42 3.68
CA HIS A 51 -5.83 10.29 3.60
C HIS A 51 -6.25 8.85 3.88
N ARG A 52 -7.42 8.66 4.50
CA ARG A 52 -8.02 7.35 4.80
C ARG A 52 -9.53 7.44 4.67
N SER A 53 -10.10 6.72 3.71
CA SER A 53 -11.55 6.50 3.61
C SER A 53 -11.86 5.17 2.91
N MET A 54 -13.10 4.71 3.05
CA MET A 54 -13.60 3.51 2.38
C MET A 54 -14.95 3.86 1.73
N ASP A 55 -15.04 3.64 0.42
CA ASP A 55 -16.27 3.83 -0.35
C ASP A 55 -16.89 2.48 -0.69
N HIS A 56 -18.23 2.43 -0.71
CA HIS A 56 -19.00 1.22 -1.03
C HIS A 56 -18.62 -0.04 -0.21
N GLY A 57 -17.98 0.14 0.95
CA GLY A 57 -17.53 -0.93 1.83
C GLY A 57 -16.33 -1.75 1.34
N VAL A 58 -15.85 -1.53 0.11
CA VAL A 58 -14.78 -2.33 -0.51
C VAL A 58 -13.72 -1.49 -1.23
N LEU A 59 -14.02 -0.25 -1.58
CA LEU A 59 -13.09 0.62 -2.30
C LEU A 59 -12.26 1.44 -1.30
N SER A 60 -11.05 0.97 -1.01
CA SER A 60 -10.09 1.71 -0.20
C SER A 60 -9.59 2.94 -0.95
N MET A 61 -9.62 4.09 -0.29
CA MET A 61 -9.17 5.37 -0.84
C MET A 61 -7.95 5.90 -0.08
N ASP A 62 -7.19 5.01 0.58
CA ASP A 62 -5.97 5.40 1.29
C ASP A 62 -4.96 6.07 0.34
N ALA A 63 -4.45 7.24 0.72
CA ALA A 63 -3.38 7.93 -0.01
C ALA A 63 -2.14 8.06 0.87
N TYR A 64 -0.97 7.89 0.25
CA TYR A 64 0.31 7.87 0.94
C TYR A 64 1.27 8.89 0.33
N ALA A 65 2.06 9.54 1.19
CA ALA A 65 3.19 10.38 0.80
C ALA A 65 4.49 9.67 1.12
N PHE A 66 5.40 9.66 0.14
CA PHE A 66 6.76 9.16 0.25
C PHE A 66 7.74 10.28 -0.05
N ALA A 67 8.72 10.52 0.81
CA ALA A 67 9.65 11.64 0.68
C ALA A 67 11.04 11.27 1.22
N SER A 68 12.06 11.84 0.59
CA SER A 68 13.39 11.99 1.18
C SER A 68 13.37 13.29 1.97
N ASP A 69 14.02 13.31 3.14
CA ASP A 69 14.08 14.50 4.00
C ASP A 69 14.60 15.76 3.27
#